data_AF-X0ZPU7-F1
#
_entry.id   AF-X0ZPU7-F1
#
_cell.length_a   1.000
_cell.length_b   1.000
_cell.length_c   1.000
_cell.angle_alpha   90.00
_cell.angle_beta   90.00
_cell.angle_gamma   90.00
#
_symmetry.space_group_name_H-M   'P 1'
#
loop_
_entity.id
_entity.type
_entity.pdbx_description
1 polymer ?
#
loop_
_entity_poly.entity_id
_entity_poly.type
_entity_poly.pdbx_seq_one_letter_code
_entity_poly.pdbx_strand_id
1 'polypeptide(L)' 'MEKGKDVLIIYDDLTHHARTYRELSLLLRRPPAREAYPGDIFYIHSRLLERATHLKEEKGGGSLTALPITET' A
#
# COMPACT_ATOMS: atom_id res chain seq x y z
N MET A 1 3.77 -5.73 -15.18
CA MET A 1 2.53 -5.16 -15.76
C MET A 1 2.68 -4.61 -17.17
N GLU A 2 2.98 -3.32 -17.41
CA GLU A 2 2.80 -2.70 -18.75
C GLU A 2 3.65 -3.30 -19.88
N LYS A 3 4.83 -3.84 -19.55
CA LYS A 3 5.70 -4.55 -20.52
C LYS A 3 5.30 -6.02 -20.73
N GLY A 4 4.10 -6.42 -20.31
CA GLY A 4 3.59 -7.79 -20.40
C GLY A 4 4.30 -8.84 -19.54
N LYS A 5 5.02 -8.39 -18.52
CA LYS A 5 5.68 -9.28 -17.55
C LYS A 5 4.90 -9.35 -16.25
N ASP A 6 4.90 -10.54 -15.66
CA ASP A 6 4.42 -10.78 -14.30
C ASP A 6 5.46 -10.35 -13.28
N VAL A 7 5.00 -9.73 -12.21
CA VAL A 7 5.85 -9.15 -11.16
C VAL A 7 5.29 -9.54 -9.81
N LEU A 8 6.17 -9.93 -8.89
CA LEU A 8 5.85 -10.14 -7.48
C LEU A 8 6.45 -9.00 -6.66
N ILE A 9 5.65 -8.40 -5.77
CA ILE A 9 6.10 -7.40 -4.79
C ILE A 9 5.75 -7.91 -3.39
N ILE A 10 6.74 -7.92 -2.50
CA ILE A 10 6.57 -8.24 -1.09
C ILE A 10 6.72 -6.96 -0.28
N TYR A 11 5.74 -6.67 0.59
CA TYR A 11 5.82 -5.55 1.52
C TYR A 11 6.09 -6.09 2.92
N ASP A 12 7.34 -5.99 3.37
CA ASP A 12 7.80 -6.47 4.68
C ASP A 12 8.32 -5.29 5.52
N ASP A 13 7.51 -4.65 6.36
CA ASP A 13 6.09 -4.92 6.60
C ASP A 13 5.22 -3.64 6.52
N LEU A 14 3.91 -3.82 6.36
CA LEU A 14 2.95 -2.70 6.30
C LEU A 14 2.64 -2.11 7.68
N THR A 15 2.94 -2.81 8.77
CA THR A 15 2.76 -2.32 10.15
C THR A 15 3.73 -1.19 10.45
N HIS A 16 5.01 -1.35 10.13
CA HIS A 16 6.05 -0.34 10.20
C HIS A 16 5.75 0.83 9.26
N HIS A 17 5.31 0.57 8.03
CA HIS A 17 4.89 1.62 7.12
C HIS A 17 3.75 2.49 7.71
N ALA A 18 2.74 1.87 8.32
CA ALA A 18 1.67 2.59 9.00
C ALA A 18 2.20 3.43 10.18
N ARG A 19 3.07 2.87 11.02
CA ARG A 19 3.70 3.56 12.16
C ARG A 19 4.47 4.81 11.68
N THR A 20 5.25 4.71 10.61
CA THR A 20 5.96 5.86 10.03
C THR A 20 5.00 6.92 9.49
N TYR A 21 3.92 6.52 8.80
CA TYR A 21 2.94 7.49 8.29
C TYR A 21 2.21 8.22 9.43
N ARG A 22 1.95 7.53 10.54
CA ARG A 22 1.43 8.12 11.77
C ARG A 22 2.38 9.17 12.33
N GLU A 23 3.67 8.84 12.49
CA GLU A 23 4.68 9.78 13.01
C GLU A 23 4.77 11.05 12.16
N LEU A 24 4.84 10.89 10.83
CA LEU A 24 4.83 12.02 9.91
C LEU A 24 3.56 12.87 10.05
N SER A 25 2.39 12.22 10.17
CA SER A 25 1.12 12.92 10.32
C SER A 25 1.04 13.71 11.62
N LEU A 26 1.55 13.17 12.73
CA LEU A 26 1.61 13.83 14.03
C LEU A 26 2.60 15.02 14.01
N LEU A 27 3.77 14.86 13.40
CA LEU A 27 4.74 15.95 13.22
C LEU A 27 4.15 17.12 12.42
N LEU A 28 3.33 16.79 11.41
CA LEU A 28 2.59 17.76 10.61
C LEU A 28 1.31 18.29 11.29
N ARG A 29 1.06 17.92 12.56
CA ARG A 29 -0.11 18.32 13.35
C ARG A 29 -1.44 17.99 12.67
N ARG A 30 -1.50 16.90 11.90
CA ARG A 30 -2.76 16.37 11.37
C ARG A 30 -3.60 15.82 12.54
N PRO A 31 -4.93 16.00 12.54
CA PRO A 31 -5.79 15.45 13.57
C PRO A 31 -5.65 13.91 13.66
N PRO A 32 -5.29 13.35 14.83
CA PRO A 32 -5.25 11.91 15.02
C PRO A 32 -6.66 11.33 15.24
N ALA A 33 -6.84 10.06 14.89
CA ALA A 33 -8.05 9.28 15.11
C ALA A 33 -7.74 8.06 16.00
N ARG A 34 -8.34 6.90 15.70
CA ARG A 34 -8.12 5.66 16.45
C ARG A 34 -6.63 5.30 16.49
N GLU A 35 -6.15 4.95 17.69
CA GLU A 35 -4.75 4.53 17.93
C GLU A 35 -3.70 5.56 17.44
N ALA A 36 -4.11 6.83 17.43
CA ALA A 36 -3.36 7.99 16.96
C ALA A 36 -3.00 7.99 15.46
N TYR A 37 -3.54 7.06 14.66
CA TYR A 37 -3.38 7.10 13.20
C TYR A 37 -4.16 8.26 12.57
N PRO A 38 -3.70 8.79 11.42
CA PRO A 38 -4.46 9.79 10.67
C PRO A 38 -5.72 9.17 10.06
N GLY A 39 -6.74 9.99 9.78
CA GLY A 39 -8.02 9.51 9.24
C GLY A 39 -7.94 8.83 7.87
N ASP A 40 -6.85 9.04 7.12
CA ASP A 40 -6.60 8.47 5.80
C ASP A 40 -5.65 7.26 5.82
N ILE A 41 -5.40 6.65 6.99
CA ILE A 41 -4.53 5.47 7.10
C ILE A 41 -4.97 4.31 6.18
N PHE A 42 -6.29 4.08 6.09
CA PHE A 42 -6.85 3.08 5.18
C PHE A 42 -6.56 3.41 3.72
N TYR A 43 -6.69 4.68 3.34
CA TYR A 43 -6.47 5.14 1.97
C TYR A 43 -5.04 4.90 1.49
N ILE A 44 -4.05 5.04 2.37
CA ILE A 44 -2.65 4.83 2.04
C ILE A 44 -2.37 3.38 1.63
N HIS A 45 -2.89 2.40 2.38
CA HIS A 45 -2.69 0.99 2.05
C HIS A 45 -3.60 0.54 0.90
N SER A 46 -4.85 1.00 0.84
CA SER A 46 -5.76 0.62 -0.24
C SER A 46 -5.25 1.12 -1.60
N ARG A 47 -4.86 2.39 -1.73
CA ARG A 47 -4.30 2.91 -2.99
C ARG A 47 -2.99 2.23 -3.40
N LEU A 48 -2.23 1.69 -2.44
CA LEU A 48 -0.99 0.98 -2.70
C LEU A 48 -1.28 -0.42 -3.25
N LEU A 49 -2.17 -1.16 -2.59
CA LEU A 49 -2.48 -2.55 -2.93
C LEU A 49 -3.40 -2.68 -4.14
N GLU A 50 -4.32 -1.74 -4.36
CA GLU A 50 -5.19 -1.73 -5.55
C GLU A 50 -4.43 -1.54 -6.87
N ARG A 51 -3.14 -1.19 -6.82
CA ARG A 51 -2.26 -1.19 -8.00
C ARG A 51 -1.81 -2.58 -8.40
N ALA A 52 -1.92 -3.56 -7.50
CA ALA A 52 -1.67 -4.96 -7.79
C ALA A 52 -2.87 -5.54 -8.54
N THR A 53 -2.69 -5.78 -9.85
CA THR A 53 -3.76 -6.25 -10.70
C THR A 53 -3.21 -7.03 -11.90
N HIS A 54 -4.11 -7.72 -12.59
CA HIS A 54 -3.82 -8.36 -13.86
C HIS A 54 -4.34 -7.44 -14.98
N LEU A 55 -3.44 -6.97 -15.84
CA LEU A 55 -3.85 -6.16 -16.98
C LEU A 55 -4.58 -7.02 -18.02
N LYS A 56 -5.53 -6.40 -18.73
CA LYS A 56 -6.09 -7.01 -19.93
C LYS A 56 -5.01 -7.17 -21.00
N GLU A 57 -5.20 -8.11 -21.92
CA GLU A 57 -4.32 -8.32 -23.08
C GLU A 57 -4.11 -7.04 -23.89
N GLU A 58 -5.18 -6.26 -24.11
CA GLU A 58 -5.14 -4.96 -24.81
C GLU A 58 -4.22 -3.92 -24.14
N LYS A 59 -3.85 -4.13 -22.87
CA LYS A 59 -2.96 -3.27 -22.07
C LYS A 59 -1.62 -3.94 -21.76
N GLY A 60 -1.27 -5.00 -22.50
CA GLY A 60 0.00 -5.71 -22.38
C GLY A 60 -0.08 -7.01 -21.57
N GLY A 61 -1.20 -7.34 -20.93
CA GLY A 61 -1.44 -8.67 -20.32
C GLY A 61 -0.65 -9.02 -19.05
N GLY A 62 0.34 -8.22 -18.64
CA GLY A 62 1.17 -8.55 -17.47
C GLY A 62 0.47 -8.32 -16.13
N SER A 63 0.89 -9.06 -15.10
CA SER A 63 0.35 -8.94 -13.74
C SER A 63 1.31 -8.28 -12.73
N LEU A 64 0.75 -7.86 -11.60
CA LEU A 64 1.46 -7.53 -10.37
C LEU A 64 0.76 -8.21 -9.21
N THR A 65 1.44 -9.15 -8.58
CA THR A 65 1.00 -9.80 -7.35
C THR A 65 1.65 -9.12 -6.16
N ALA A 66 0.85 -8.73 -5.17
CA ALA A 66 1.33 -8.16 -3.92
C ALA A 66 1.21 -9.19 -2.78
N LEU A 67 2.27 -9.36 -2.00
CA LEU A 67 2.29 -10.12 -0.75
C LEU A 67 2.57 -9.15 0.41
N PRO A 68 1.52 -8.56 1.01
CA PRO A 68 1.68 -7.71 2.18
C PRO A 68 1.87 -8.53 3.45
N ILE A 69 2.87 -8.18 4.25
CA ILE A 69 3.12 -8.73 5.59
C ILE A 69 2.68 -7.70 6.62
N THR A 70 2.04 -8.18 7.69
CA THR A 70 1.63 -7.37 8.85
C THR A 70 2.03 -8.08 10.12
N GLU A 71 2.75 -7.37 10.99
CA GLU A 71 3.02 -7.79 12.36
C GLU A 71 1.75 -7.55 13.22
N THR A 72 1.31 -8.58 13.95
CA THR A 72 0.13 -8.56 14.85
C THR A 72 0.50 -8.32 16.30
#